data_AF-K9VZ13-F1
#
_entry.id   AF-K9VZ13-F1
#
_cell.length_a   1.000
_cell.length_b   1.000
_cell.length_c   1.000
_cell.angle_alpha   90.00
_cell.angle_beta   90.00
_cell.angle_gamma   90.00
#
_symmetry.space_group_name_H-M   'P 1'
#
loop_
_entity.id
_entity.type
_entity.pdbx_description
1 polymer ?
#
loop_
_entity_poly.entity_id
_entity_poly.type
_entity_poly.pdbx_seq_one_letter_code
_entity_poly.pdbx_strand_id
1 'polypeptide(L)'
;MASSIEFNLFAPNNKAAGLRGYFSEWKEIFMRKCDDHYFRTNIELEDGVYPYKFRVQSKSPSFELDQWVEVVAPYATDVDDRNNVAIAHIKNGKFLIQIYICQHDDQPLPANHHLVIYEMHVSDFRGR
;
A
#
# COMPACT_ATOMS: atom_id res chain seq x y z
N MET A 1 -10.02 7.81 19.53
CA MET A 1 -11.24 7.00 19.28
C MET A 1 -10.96 6.15 18.08
N ALA A 2 -11.00 4.82 18.25
CA ALA A 2 -10.78 3.88 17.17
C ALA A 2 -11.91 3.96 16.13
N SER A 3 -11.54 3.72 14.87
CA SER A 3 -12.45 3.63 13.73
C SER A 3 -12.22 2.30 13.01
N SER A 4 -13.29 1.75 12.43
CA SER A 4 -13.22 0.52 11.66
C SER A 4 -12.60 0.77 10.28
N ILE A 5 -11.36 0.35 10.09
CA ILE A 5 -10.61 0.52 8.84
C ILE A 5 -10.66 -0.77 8.02
N GLU A 6 -11.21 -0.71 6.80
CA GLU A 6 -11.17 -1.84 5.88
C GLU A 6 -9.78 -1.95 5.23
N PHE A 7 -9.18 -3.13 5.35
CA PHE A 7 -8.04 -3.54 4.54
C PHE A 7 -8.56 -4.49 3.46
N ASN A 8 -8.14 -4.26 2.21
CA ASN A 8 -8.51 -5.09 1.09
C ASN A 8 -7.32 -5.47 0.20
N LEU A 9 -7.45 -6.62 -0.46
CA LEU A 9 -6.45 -7.15 -1.38
C LEU A 9 -7.14 -7.82 -2.56
N PHE A 10 -6.88 -7.35 -3.78
CA PHE A 10 -7.31 -8.04 -4.98
C PHE A 10 -6.37 -9.23 -5.26
N ALA A 11 -6.88 -10.46 -5.12
CA ALA A 11 -6.08 -11.67 -5.27
C ALA A 11 -6.93 -12.83 -5.84
N PRO A 12 -7.47 -12.70 -7.07
CA PRO A 12 -8.54 -13.55 -7.58
C PRO A 12 -8.24 -15.04 -7.55
N ASN A 13 -7.00 -15.38 -7.87
CA ASN A 13 -6.55 -16.75 -8.00
C ASN A 13 -6.19 -17.42 -6.67
N ASN A 14 -6.05 -16.66 -5.58
CA ASN A 14 -5.65 -17.18 -4.28
C ASN A 14 -6.85 -17.80 -3.56
N LYS A 15 -6.65 -18.89 -2.80
CA LYS A 15 -7.73 -19.52 -2.03
C LYS A 15 -7.93 -18.81 -0.69
N ALA A 16 -6.84 -18.35 -0.08
CA ALA A 16 -6.84 -17.58 1.16
C ALA A 16 -5.85 -16.41 1.11
N ALA A 17 -6.12 -15.40 1.93
CA ALA A 17 -5.21 -14.28 2.21
C ALA A 17 -5.25 -13.95 3.70
N GLY A 18 -4.14 -13.41 4.20
CA GLY A 18 -3.98 -12.95 5.57
C GLY A 18 -3.45 -11.53 5.62
N LEU A 19 -3.79 -10.83 6.70
CA LEU A 19 -3.25 -9.52 7.06
C LEU A 19 -2.37 -9.68 8.30
N ARG A 20 -1.19 -9.06 8.29
CA ARG A 20 -0.32 -8.95 9.45
C ARG A 20 0.10 -7.50 9.61
N GLY A 21 0.14 -7.00 10.83
CA GLY A 21 0.63 -5.65 11.07
C GLY A 21 0.91 -5.40 12.53
N TYR A 22 1.35 -4.18 12.82
CA TYR A 22 1.66 -3.78 14.19
C TYR A 22 0.46 -3.91 15.13
N PHE A 23 -0.75 -3.59 14.64
CA PHE A 23 -2.02 -3.73 15.36
C PHE A 23 -2.40 -5.17 15.74
N SER A 24 -1.72 -6.18 15.19
CA SER A 24 -1.94 -7.58 15.54
C SER A 24 -0.74 -8.21 16.24
N GLU A 25 0.25 -7.42 16.67
CA GLU A 25 1.56 -7.93 17.12
C GLU A 25 2.18 -8.86 16.06
N TRP A 26 1.97 -8.55 14.78
CA TRP A 26 2.35 -9.39 13.65
C TRP A 26 1.72 -10.80 13.65
N LYS A 27 0.63 -11.04 14.39
CA LYS A 27 -0.16 -12.27 14.26
C LYS A 27 -1.02 -12.20 13.00
N GLU A 28 -1.28 -13.36 12.42
CA GLU A 28 -2.07 -13.48 11.19
C GLU A 28 -3.56 -13.25 11.47
N ILE A 29 -4.17 -12.38 10.67
CA ILE A 29 -5.60 -12.14 10.62
C ILE A 29 -6.09 -12.63 9.26
N PHE A 30 -6.88 -13.70 9.24
CA PHE A 30 -7.45 -14.21 7.99
C PHE A 30 -8.45 -13.21 7.41
N MET A 31 -8.36 -13.02 6.09
CA MET A 31 -9.26 -12.14 5.35
C MET A 31 -10.37 -12.96 4.68
N ARG A 32 -11.56 -12.39 4.60
CA ARG A 32 -12.69 -13.02 3.92
C ARG A 32 -12.58 -12.80 2.42
N LYS A 33 -12.61 -13.87 1.63
CA LYS A 33 -12.75 -13.79 0.17
C LYS A 33 -14.19 -13.38 -0.17
N CYS A 34 -14.33 -12.33 -0.97
CA CYS A 34 -15.61 -11.82 -1.47
C CYS A 34 -15.83 -12.24 -2.93
N ASP A 35 -17.08 -12.14 -3.40
CA ASP A 35 -17.49 -12.58 -4.74
C ASP A 35 -16.83 -11.77 -5.87
N ASP A 36 -16.41 -10.54 -5.57
CA ASP A 36 -15.70 -9.64 -6.47
C ASP A 36 -14.18 -9.90 -6.51
N HIS A 37 -13.75 -11.05 -6.00
CA HIS A 37 -12.36 -11.50 -5.95
C HIS A 37 -11.42 -10.70 -5.04
N TYR A 38 -11.94 -9.77 -4.25
CA TYR A 38 -11.19 -9.14 -3.18
C TYR A 38 -11.23 -9.98 -1.92
N PHE A 39 -10.13 -9.91 -1.17
CA PHE A 39 -10.09 -10.28 0.23
C PHE A 39 -10.30 -9.03 1.07
N ARG A 40 -11.14 -9.10 2.11
CA ARG A 40 -11.43 -7.96 2.99
C ARG A 40 -11.39 -8.35 4.46
N THR A 41 -10.95 -7.43 5.30
CA THR A 41 -11.09 -7.49 6.76
C THR A 41 -11.14 -6.08 7.34
N ASN A 42 -11.72 -5.94 8.52
CA ASN A 42 -11.84 -4.66 9.23
C ASN A 42 -11.01 -4.71 10.51
N ILE A 43 -10.24 -3.66 10.75
CA ILE A 43 -9.42 -3.51 11.96
C ILE A 43 -9.80 -2.19 12.63
N GLU A 44 -10.09 -2.24 13.93
CA GLU A 44 -10.29 -1.04 14.74
C GLU A 44 -8.94 -0.37 14.99
N LEU A 45 -8.73 0.81 14.40
CA LEU A 45 -7.49 1.58 14.52
C LEU A 45 -7.78 3.01 14.94
N GLU A 46 -6.92 3.56 15.79
CA GLU A 46 -6.90 5.00 16.03
C GLU A 46 -6.14 5.73 14.92
N ASP A 47 -6.15 7.06 14.96
CA ASP A 47 -5.28 7.85 14.09
C ASP A 47 -3.82 7.55 14.42
N GLY A 48 -3.01 7.29 13.39
CA GLY A 48 -1.65 6.83 13.59
C GLY A 48 -0.99 6.27 12.34
N VAL A 49 0.18 5.67 12.54
CA VAL A 49 1.00 5.08 11.49
C VAL A 49 1.20 3.61 11.80
N TYR A 50 0.77 2.73 10.90
CA TYR A 50 0.72 1.29 11.12
C TYR A 50 1.44 0.52 10.00
N PRO A 51 2.62 -0.04 10.29
CA PRO A 51 3.26 -1.01 9.39
C PRO A 51 2.42 -2.27 9.24
N TYR A 52 2.27 -2.76 8.01
CA TYR A 52 1.52 -3.98 7.69
C TYR A 52 2.03 -4.68 6.43
N LYS A 53 1.64 -5.95 6.27
CA LYS A 53 1.83 -6.77 5.07
C LYS A 53 0.63 -7.68 4.86
N PHE A 54 0.46 -8.12 3.62
CA PHE A 54 -0.41 -9.24 3.33
C PHE A 54 0.37 -10.54 3.28
N ARG A 55 -0.36 -11.64 3.45
CA ARG A 55 0.08 -12.99 3.15
C ARG A 55 -0.86 -13.61 2.14
N VAL A 56 -0.29 -14.30 1.17
CA VAL A 56 -1.02 -15.00 0.12
C VAL A 56 -0.40 -16.35 -0.15
N GLN A 57 -1.19 -17.27 -0.69
CA GLN A 57 -0.70 -18.56 -1.16
C GLN A 57 -0.11 -18.40 -2.57
N SER A 58 1.19 -18.55 -2.72
CA SER A 58 1.91 -18.38 -3.99
C SER A 58 1.50 -19.45 -5.00
N LYS A 59 1.36 -19.04 -6.26
CA LYS A 59 1.26 -19.92 -7.43
C LYS A 59 2.48 -19.84 -8.34
N SER A 60 3.51 -19.09 -7.92
CA SER A 60 4.72 -18.92 -8.73
C SER A 60 5.54 -20.21 -8.70
N PRO A 61 6.13 -20.63 -9.83
CA PRO A 61 7.05 -21.79 -9.88
C PRO A 61 8.30 -21.64 -9.01
N SER A 62 8.60 -20.43 -8.53
CA SER A 62 9.72 -20.18 -7.61
C SER A 62 9.46 -20.64 -6.17
N PHE A 63 8.24 -21.07 -5.85
CA PHE A 63 7.83 -21.50 -4.52
C PHE A 63 7.11 -22.85 -4.62
N GLU A 64 6.99 -23.54 -3.49
CA GLU A 64 6.10 -24.70 -3.40
C GLU A 64 4.65 -24.26 -3.66
N LEU A 65 3.87 -25.15 -4.26
CA LEU A 65 2.48 -24.86 -4.62
C LEU A 65 1.67 -24.48 -3.38
N ASP A 66 0.94 -23.37 -3.45
CA ASP A 66 0.14 -22.80 -2.36
C ASP A 66 0.96 -22.42 -1.10
N GLN A 67 2.28 -22.31 -1.21
CA GLN A 67 3.13 -21.82 -0.11
C GLN A 67 2.74 -20.40 0.29
N TRP A 68 2.57 -20.17 1.59
CA TRP A 68 2.32 -18.84 2.12
C TRP A 68 3.56 -17.95 1.98
N VAL A 69 3.39 -16.82 1.28
CA VAL A 69 4.40 -15.79 1.11
C VAL A 69 3.89 -14.45 1.62
N GLU A 70 4.80 -13.62 2.13
CA GLU A 70 4.50 -12.24 2.51
C GLU A 70 4.64 -11.33 1.30
N VAL A 71 3.71 -10.40 1.16
CA VAL A 71 3.72 -9.40 0.09
C VAL A 71 3.41 -8.02 0.66
N VAL A 72 4.17 -7.02 0.21
CA VAL A 72 3.83 -5.61 0.42
C VAL A 72 2.53 -5.31 -0.33
N ALA A 73 1.66 -4.49 0.25
CA ALA A 73 0.40 -4.13 -0.39
C ALA A 73 0.67 -3.48 -1.76
N PRO A 74 0.13 -4.03 -2.87
CA PRO A 74 0.42 -3.51 -4.22
C PRO A 74 -0.01 -2.06 -4.44
N TYR A 75 -0.99 -1.59 -3.66
CA TYR A 75 -1.51 -0.22 -3.70
C TYR A 75 -1.05 0.62 -2.49
N ALA A 76 0.03 0.23 -1.81
CA ALA A 76 0.60 1.05 -0.75
C ALA A 76 1.05 2.42 -1.30
N THR A 77 0.66 3.50 -0.63
CA THR A 77 1.10 4.87 -0.95
C THR A 77 2.39 5.25 -0.22
N ASP A 78 2.81 4.44 0.76
CA ASP A 78 4.05 4.59 1.52
C ASP A 78 4.55 3.20 1.96
N VAL A 79 5.87 3.03 1.97
CA VAL A 79 6.55 1.76 2.24
C VAL A 79 7.81 1.99 3.07
N ASP A 80 8.13 1.03 3.94
CA ASP A 80 9.44 0.97 4.57
C ASP A 80 10.23 -0.17 3.91
N ASP A 81 11.11 0.24 2.99
CA ASP A 81 11.95 -0.66 2.19
C ASP A 81 12.89 -1.50 3.04
N ARG A 82 13.36 -0.97 4.19
CA ARG A 82 14.28 -1.71 5.06
C ARG A 82 13.59 -2.91 5.68
N ASN A 83 12.34 -2.74 6.07
CA ASN A 83 11.52 -3.79 6.70
C ASN A 83 10.62 -4.54 5.70
N ASN A 84 10.59 -4.11 4.43
CA ASN A 84 9.73 -4.63 3.37
C ASN A 84 8.23 -4.64 3.75
N VAL A 85 7.73 -3.55 4.36
CA VAL A 85 6.35 -3.40 4.83
C VAL A 85 5.65 -2.24 4.13
N ALA A 86 4.33 -2.31 3.99
CA ALA A 86 3.51 -1.14 3.65
C ALA A 86 3.23 -0.32 4.92
N ILE A 87 3.05 0.98 4.77
CA ILE A 87 2.73 1.89 5.87
C ILE A 87 1.30 2.43 5.69
N ALA A 88 0.41 2.11 6.63
CA ALA A 88 -0.93 2.67 6.69
C ALA A 88 -0.93 3.93 7.56
N HIS A 89 -1.13 5.09 6.93
CA HIS A 89 -1.38 6.35 7.64
C HIS A 89 -2.88 6.49 7.86
N ILE A 90 -3.34 6.50 9.11
CA ILE A 90 -4.76 6.65 9.47
C ILE A 90 -4.97 8.03 10.09
N LYS A 91 -5.94 8.78 9.56
CA LYS A 91 -6.33 10.09 10.07
C LYS A 91 -7.83 10.30 9.91
N ASN A 92 -8.49 10.79 10.95
CA ASN A 92 -9.94 10.94 11.03
C ASN A 92 -10.69 9.65 10.61
N GLY A 93 -10.18 8.50 11.05
CA GLY A 93 -10.79 7.19 10.78
C GLY A 93 -10.74 6.73 9.32
N LYS A 94 -9.80 7.24 8.51
CA LYS A 94 -9.61 6.87 7.11
C LYS A 94 -8.12 6.78 6.76
N PHE A 95 -7.80 6.09 5.67
CA PHE A 95 -6.47 6.19 5.07
C PHE A 95 -6.18 7.63 4.65
N LEU A 96 -5.06 8.16 5.12
CA LEU A 96 -4.52 9.44 4.72
C LEU A 96 -3.80 9.28 3.38
N ILE A 97 -4.44 9.71 2.30
CA ILE A 97 -3.88 9.59 0.95
C ILE A 97 -2.90 10.75 0.67
N GLN A 98 -3.31 11.99 0.95
CA GLN A 98 -2.50 13.18 0.71
C GLN A 98 -3.00 14.36 1.55
N ILE A 99 -2.07 15.22 1.97
CA ILE A 99 -2.36 16.51 2.63
C ILE A 99 -1.82 17.72 1.85
N TYR A 100 -1.07 17.47 0.77
CA TYR A 100 -0.43 18.51 -0.01
C TYR A 100 -1.44 19.28 -0.86
N ILE A 101 -1.36 20.61 -0.82
CA ILE A 101 -2.17 21.55 -1.60
C ILE A 101 -1.25 22.16 -2.67
N CYS A 102 -1.57 21.93 -3.94
CA CYS A 102 -0.84 22.53 -5.07
C CYS A 102 -1.07 24.04 -5.10
N GLN A 103 0.00 24.82 -5.17
CA GLN A 103 -0.07 26.30 -5.16
C GLN A 103 -0.18 26.92 -6.55
N HIS A 104 0.12 26.15 -7.60
CA HIS A 104 0.23 26.63 -8.98
C HIS A 104 -0.52 25.72 -9.97
N ASP A 105 -1.65 25.17 -9.53
CA ASP A 105 -2.51 24.28 -10.34
C ASP A 105 -3.20 25.02 -11.51
N ASP A 106 -3.10 26.35 -11.53
CA ASP A 106 -3.64 27.26 -12.53
C ASP A 106 -2.73 27.44 -13.76
N GLN A 107 -1.52 26.88 -13.74
CA GLN A 107 -0.53 27.06 -14.81
C GLN A 107 -0.52 25.85 -15.76
N PRO A 108 -1.07 25.96 -16.99
CA PRO A 108 -1.08 24.84 -17.93
C PRO A 108 0.31 24.57 -18.51
N LEU A 109 0.52 23.33 -18.95
CA LEU A 109 1.72 22.96 -19.69
C LEU A 109 1.82 23.75 -21.01
N PRO A 110 2.99 24.30 -21.38
CA PRO A 110 3.20 24.92 -22.68
C PRO A 110 2.91 23.98 -23.85
N ALA A 111 2.64 24.53 -25.03
CA ALA A 111 2.47 23.74 -26.25
C ALA A 111 3.72 22.90 -26.55
N ASN A 112 3.53 21.69 -27.10
CA ASN A 112 4.59 20.69 -27.24
C ASN A 112 5.85 21.21 -27.96
N HIS A 113 5.72 22.10 -28.95
CA HIS A 113 6.86 22.66 -29.71
C HIS A 113 7.65 23.73 -28.95
N HIS A 114 7.17 24.16 -27.78
CA HIS A 114 7.86 25.04 -26.86
C HIS A 114 8.46 24.29 -25.65
N LEU A 115 8.28 22.97 -25.57
CA LEU A 115 8.83 22.18 -24.47
C LEU A 115 10.32 21.89 -24.69
N VAL A 116 11.11 22.16 -23.66
CA VAL A 116 12.49 21.66 -23.53
C VAL A 116 12.49 20.69 -22.35
N ILE A 117 12.76 19.42 -22.62
CA ILE A 117 12.74 18.35 -21.61
C ILE A 117 14.14 18.18 -21.03
N TYR A 118 14.25 18.20 -19.70
CA TYR A 118 15.48 17.91 -18.97
C TYR A 118 15.34 16.57 -18.26
N GLU A 119 16.11 15.58 -18.71
CA GLU A 119 16.23 14.31 -18.00
C GLU A 119 17.22 14.46 -16.84
N MET A 120 16.81 14.05 -15.64
CA MET A 120 17.56 14.29 -14.42
C MET A 120 17.30 13.18 -13.40
N HIS A 121 18.38 12.64 -12.85
CA HIS A 121 18.31 11.74 -11.70
C HIS A 121 18.33 12.56 -10.39
N VAL A 122 17.27 12.48 -9.59
CA VAL A 122 17.09 13.31 -8.38
C VAL A 122 18.23 13.14 -7.36
N SER A 123 18.81 11.95 -7.27
CA SER A 123 19.94 11.71 -6.34
C SER A 123 21.24 12.33 -6.83
N ASP A 124 21.43 12.46 -8.15
CA ASP A 124 22.65 13.02 -8.75
C ASP A 124 22.57 14.55 -8.85
N PHE A 125 21.36 15.10 -8.85
CA PHE A 125 21.10 16.55 -8.90
C PHE A 125 21.22 17.25 -7.54
N ARG A 126 21.83 16.60 -6.56
CA ARG A 126 22.13 17.24 -5.28
C ARG A 126 23.49 17.90 -5.43
N GLY A 127 23.53 19.23 -5.48
CA GLY A 127 24.77 19.98 -5.30
C GLY A 127 25.44 19.49 -4.02
N ARG A 128 26.75 19.23 -4.08
CA ARG A 128 27.54 18.64 -2.99
C ARG A 128 27.23 19.24 -1.62
#